data_AF-A0A5C3KRK9-F1
#
_entry.id   AF-A0A5C3KRK9-F1
#
_cell.length_a   1.000
_cell.length_b   1.000
_cell.length_c   1.000
_cell.angle_alpha   90.00
_cell.angle_beta   90.00
_cell.angle_gamma   90.00
#
_symmetry.space_group_name_H-M   'P 1'
#
loop_
_entity.id
_entity.type
_entity.pdbx_description
1 polymer ?
#
loop_
_entity_poly.entity_id
_entity_poly.type
_entity_poly.pdbx_seq_one_letter_code
_entity_poly.pdbx_strand_id
1 'polypeptide(L)' 'MSSRNDTNDNGLQGSDSYVPLTTYAIHKSYGGWPNFMHCHGLKEWDLHDQDTAKRIVEGIKQDHREEWEEERRSMRRR' A
#
# COMPACT_ATOMS: atom_id res chain seq x y z
N MET A 1 -5.85 -18.22 -23.92
CA MET A 1 -5.09 -16.95 -23.95
C MET A 1 -4.92 -16.51 -22.50
N SER A 2 -3.79 -16.83 -21.87
CA SER A 2 -3.48 -16.36 -20.51
C SER A 2 -2.11 -15.69 -20.55
N SER A 3 -2.12 -14.37 -20.44
CA SER A 3 -1.00 -13.43 -20.35
C SER A 3 -1.32 -12.56 -19.13
N ARG A 4 -0.44 -12.20 -18.20
CA ARG A 4 1.03 -12.10 -18.15
C ARG A 4 1.49 -12.14 -16.70
N ASN A 5 2.77 -12.50 -16.53
CA ASN A 5 3.63 -12.23 -15.38
C ASN A 5 3.55 -10.79 -14.88
N ASP A 6 3.85 -10.56 -13.59
CA ASP A 6 5.01 -9.75 -13.14
C ASP A 6 4.99 -9.59 -11.61
N THR A 7 5.44 -10.64 -10.92
CA THR A 7 5.73 -10.63 -9.49
C THR A 7 7.00 -9.83 -9.22
N ASN A 8 6.92 -8.50 -9.34
CA ASN A 8 7.88 -7.58 -8.72
C ASN A 8 7.64 -7.58 -7.20
N ASP A 9 8.20 -8.59 -6.52
CA ASP A 9 8.42 -8.64 -5.07
C ASP A 9 9.71 -7.86 -4.80
N ASN A 10 9.57 -6.62 -4.33
CA ASN A 10 10.73 -5.79 -4.01
C ASN A 10 11.11 -6.11 -2.56
N GLY A 11 12.15 -6.95 -2.45
CA GLY A 11 12.59 -7.57 -1.22
C GLY A 11 12.80 -6.58 -0.07
N LEU A 12 12.20 -6.93 1.07
CA LEU A 12 12.58 -6.45 2.39
C LEU A 12 14.01 -6.90 2.70
N GLN A 13 15.00 -6.13 2.23
CA GLN A 13 16.41 -6.27 2.63
C GLN A 13 16.81 -5.12 3.55
N GLY A 14 16.77 -5.40 4.85
CA GLY A 14 17.68 -4.91 5.91
C GLY A 14 18.31 -3.52 5.79
N SER A 15 17.52 -2.44 5.68
CA SER A 15 18.04 -1.09 5.87
C SER A 15 17.41 -0.43 7.09
N ASP A 16 18.22 0.27 7.89
CA ASP A 16 17.83 0.99 9.11
C ASP A 16 16.89 2.20 8.86
N SER A 17 16.52 2.43 7.60
CA SER A 17 15.81 3.62 7.12
C SER A 17 14.38 3.27 6.71
N TYR A 18 13.44 4.17 7.05
CA TYR A 18 12.05 4.00 6.65
C TYR A 18 11.90 4.10 5.13
N VAL A 19 11.33 3.08 4.51
CA VAL A 19 10.94 3.10 3.10
C VAL A 19 9.43 3.31 3.02
N PRO A 20 8.95 4.47 2.52
CA PRO A 20 7.53 4.72 2.42
C PRO A 20 6.87 3.79 1.40
N LEU A 21 5.68 3.28 1.74
CA LEU A 21 4.87 2.50 0.82
C LEU A 21 4.45 3.36 -0.38
N THR A 22 4.77 2.88 -1.58
CA THR A 22 4.34 3.56 -2.81
C THR A 22 2.87 3.24 -3.08
N THR A 23 2.14 4.19 -3.67
CA THR A 23 0.76 3.98 -4.12
C THR A 23 0.65 2.77 -5.06
N TYR A 24 1.66 2.56 -5.91
CA TYR A 24 1.73 1.40 -6.79
C TYR A 24 1.84 0.08 -6.02
N ALA A 25 2.70 0.01 -4.99
CA ALA A 25 2.83 -1.17 -4.15
C ALA A 25 1.52 -1.50 -3.43
N ILE A 26 0.81 -0.49 -2.93
CA ILE A 26 -0.52 -0.64 -2.32
C ILE A 26 -1.49 -1.20 -3.35
N HIS A 27 -1.69 -0.55 -4.49
CA HIS A 27 -2.66 -1.06 -5.47
C HIS A 27 -2.28 -2.48 -5.94
N LYS A 28 -1.00 -2.77 -6.09
CA LYS A 28 -0.50 -4.08 -6.51
C LYS A 28 -0.84 -5.19 -5.52
N SER A 29 -0.81 -4.95 -4.21
CA SER A 29 -1.21 -5.96 -3.22
C SER A 29 -2.67 -6.35 -3.35
N TYR A 30 -3.51 -5.44 -3.85
CA TYR A 30 -4.91 -5.71 -4.18
C TYR A 30 -5.11 -6.21 -5.61
N GLY A 31 -4.08 -6.42 -6.44
CA GLY A 31 -4.27 -6.84 -7.84
C GLY A 31 -4.56 -5.68 -8.81
N GLY A 32 -4.25 -4.45 -8.41
CA GLY A 32 -4.37 -3.23 -9.22
C GLY A 32 -5.40 -2.25 -8.69
N TRP A 33 -5.46 -1.07 -9.30
CA TRP A 33 -6.41 -0.01 -8.95
C TRP A 33 -7.89 -0.46 -9.04
N PRO A 34 -8.34 -1.16 -10.11
CA PRO A 34 -9.75 -1.57 -10.20
C PRO A 34 -10.16 -2.52 -9.08
N ASN A 35 -9.28 -3.47 -8.73
CA ASN A 35 -9.59 -4.42 -7.67
C ASN A 35 -9.49 -3.79 -6.27
N PHE A 36 -8.58 -2.84 -6.07
CA PHE A 36 -8.56 -2.00 -4.86
C PHE A 36 -9.90 -1.26 -4.69
N MET A 37 -10.37 -0.55 -5.71
CA MET A 37 -11.66 0.16 -5.70
C MET A 37 -12.81 -0.82 -5.38
N HIS A 38 -12.84 -1.96 -6.05
CA HIS A 38 -13.86 -2.99 -5.83
C HIS A 38 -13.85 -3.55 -4.40
N CYS A 39 -12.68 -3.84 -3.83
CA CYS A 39 -12.53 -4.29 -2.44
C CYS A 39 -13.05 -3.26 -1.42
N HIS A 40 -12.96 -1.97 -1.74
CA HIS A 40 -13.44 -0.88 -0.89
C HIS A 40 -14.87 -0.43 -1.23
N GLY A 41 -15.56 -1.10 -2.17
CA GLY A 41 -16.92 -0.75 -2.58
C GLY A 41 -17.03 0.57 -3.34
N LEU A 42 -15.92 1.03 -3.91
CA LEU A 42 -15.79 2.30 -4.62
C LEU A 42 -15.93 2.09 -6.13
N LYS A 43 -16.54 3.06 -6.81
CA LYS A 43 -16.75 3.04 -8.26
C LYS A 43 -15.59 3.74 -8.96
N GLU A 44 -14.93 3.04 -9.88
CA GLU A 44 -13.79 3.61 -10.62
C GLU A 44 -14.16 4.78 -11.55
N TRP A 45 -15.42 4.86 -11.97
CA TRP A 45 -15.92 5.95 -12.84
C TRP A 45 -16.43 7.17 -12.05
N ASP A 46 -16.56 7.10 -10.73
CA ASP A 46 -17.00 8.22 -9.90
C ASP A 46 -15.78 8.97 -9.35
N LEU A 47 -15.68 10.25 -9.69
CA LEU A 47 -14.57 11.11 -9.26
C LEU A 47 -14.55 11.29 -7.72
N HIS A 48 -15.72 11.27 -7.08
CA HIS A 48 -15.80 11.37 -5.61
C HIS A 48 -15.24 10.11 -4.93
N ASP A 49 -15.54 8.94 -5.49
CA ASP A 49 -15.03 7.67 -5.01
C ASP A 49 -13.53 7.55 -5.28
N GLN A 50 -13.03 8.06 -6.40
CA GLN A 50 -11.58 8.13 -6.66
C GLN A 50 -10.85 9.00 -5.63
N ASP A 51 -11.42 10.12 -5.20
CA ASP A 51 -10.82 10.94 -4.15
C ASP A 51 -10.87 10.26 -2.79
N THR A 52 -11.94 9.52 -2.51
CA THR A 52 -12.04 8.68 -1.31
C THR A 52 -10.96 7.60 -1.31
N ALA A 53 -10.75 6.92 -2.43
CA ALA A 53 -9.71 5.91 -2.59
C ALA A 53 -8.30 6.48 -2.38
N LYS A 54 -8.01 7.68 -2.89
CA LYS A 54 -6.74 8.37 -2.62
C LYS A 54 -6.55 8.62 -1.13
N ARG A 55 -7.59 9.02 -0.39
CA ARG A 55 -7.52 9.22 1.07
C ARG A 55 -7.25 7.92 1.81
N ILE A 56 -7.86 6.81 1.38
CA ILE A 56 -7.59 5.48 1.96
C ILE A 56 -6.12 5.11 1.75
N VAL A 57 -5.58 5.32 0.54
CA VAL A 57 -4.17 5.07 0.24
C VAL A 57 -3.24 5.89 1.14
N GLU A 58 -3.56 7.17 1.38
CA GLU A 58 -2.78 7.99 2.31
C GLU A 58 -2.86 7.49 3.76
N GLY A 59 -4.03 7.02 4.20
CA GLY A 59 -4.19 6.35 5.51
C GLY A 59 -3.30 5.12 5.64
N ILE A 60 -3.32 4.22 4.64
CA ILE A 60 -2.47 3.01 4.65
C ILE A 60 -0.98 3.36 4.74
N LYS A 61 -0.53 4.42 4.04
CA LYS A 61 0.86 4.89 4.12
C LYS A 61 1.22 5.45 5.48
N GLN A 62 0.27 6.11 6.14
CA GLN A 62 0.45 6.64 7.48
C GLN A 62 0.53 5.50 8.49
N ASP A 63 -0.39 4.55 8.45
CA ASP A 63 -0.39 3.39 9.34
C ASP A 63 0.92 2.59 9.21
N HIS A 64 1.38 2.35 7.98
CA HIS A 64 2.67 1.69 7.72
C HIS A 64 3.88 2.47 8.27
N ARG A 65 3.81 3.81 8.28
CA ARG A 65 4.85 4.64 8.89
C ARG A 65 4.84 4.49 10.40
N GLU A 66 3.66 4.58 11.01
CA GLU A 66 3.47 4.49 12.45
C GLU A 66 3.93 3.11 12.97
N GLU A 67 3.56 2.03 12.29
CA GLU A 67 4.00 0.67 12.62
C GLU A 67 5.53 0.54 12.60
N TRP A 68 6.19 1.04 11.55
CA TRP A 68 7.66 1.03 11.47
C TRP A 68 8.31 1.84 12.61
N GLU A 69 7.76 3.00 12.96
CA GLU A 69 8.25 3.82 14.07
C GLU A 69 8.07 3.13 15.43
N GLU A 70 6.94 2.45 15.64
CA GLU A 70 6.62 1.68 16.84
C GLU A 70 7.51 0.45 17.00
N GLU A 71 7.71 -0.32 15.93
CA GLU A 71 8.62 -1.46 15.92
C GLU A 71 10.04 -1.02 16.29
N ARG A 72 10.53 0.08 15.71
CA ARG A 72 11.86 0.62 16.07
C ARG A 72 11.91 1.15 17.49
N ARG A 73 10.84 1.79 17.98
CA ARG A 73 10.75 2.26 19.35
C ARG A 73 10.76 1.10 20.35
N SER A 74 10.07 0.01 20.04
CA SER A 74 9.99 -1.18 20.89
C SER A 74 11.30 -2.00 20.86
N MET A 75 11.93 -2.13 19.69
CA MET A 75 13.21 -2.82 19.52
C MET A 75 14.34 -2.14 20.30
N ARG A 76 14.30 -0.81 20.45
CA ARG A 76 15.28 -0.05 21.24
C ARG A 76 15.07 -0.12 22.76
N ARG A 77 13.98 -0.71 23.24
CA ARG A 77 13.64 -0.85 24.67
C ARG A 77 13.89 -2.27 25.22
N ARG A 78 14.46 -3.16 24.42
CA ARG A 78 14.80 -4.54 24.81
C ARG A 78 16.31 -4.70 24.92
#